data_AF-A0A7S0HEI3-F1
#
_entry.id   AF-A0A7S0HEI3-F1
#
_cell.length_a   1.000
_cell.length_b   1.000
_cell.length_c   1.000
_cell.angle_alpha   90.00
_cell.angle_beta   90.00
_cell.angle_gamma   90.00
#
_symmetry.space_group_name_H-M   'P 1'
#
loop_
_entity.id
_entity.type
_entity.pdbx_description
1 polymer ?
#
loop_
_entity_poly.entity_id
_entity_poly.type
_entity_poly.pdbx_seq_one_letter_code
_entity_poly.pdbx_strand_id
1 'polypeptide(L)'
;EAIYHLHRGELTQADQAIEEASQKLQQSLAEFEDEGEGRLGALSGAIENNVRAKTFANFLKTGQVLRRRDVPFATYNEYLPGVIGFSNELERYAIKRASDKDARSVMVCK
;
A
#
# COMPACT_ATOMS: atom_id res chain seq x y z
N GLU A 1 7.38 -6.88 -3.03
CA GLU A 1 8.47 -5.90 -3.30
C GLU A 1 8.25 -4.51 -2.69
N ALA A 2 7.21 -3.73 -3.05
CA ALA A 2 7.07 -2.34 -2.55
C ALA A 2 7.15 -2.19 -1.01
N ILE A 3 6.35 -2.93 -0.26
CA ILE A 3 6.33 -2.87 1.23
C ILE A 3 7.71 -3.22 1.82
N TYR A 4 8.43 -4.16 1.22
CA TYR A 4 9.78 -4.52 1.65
C TYR A 4 10.76 -3.34 1.52
N HIS A 5 10.73 -2.64 0.39
CA HIS A 5 11.55 -1.42 0.19
C HIS A 5 11.14 -0.29 1.16
N LEU A 6 9.84 -0.11 1.43
CA LEU A 6 9.35 0.88 2.39
C LEU A 6 9.89 0.62 3.80
N HIS A 7 9.94 -0.64 4.24
CA HIS A 7 10.52 -1.01 5.54
C HIS A 7 11.99 -0.61 5.68
N ARG A 8 12.71 -0.52 4.56
CA ARG A 8 14.14 -0.20 4.50
C ARG A 8 14.42 1.28 4.23
N GLY A 9 13.39 2.10 4.01
CA GLY A 9 13.52 3.50 3.62
C GLY A 9 13.97 3.69 2.17
N GLU A 10 13.89 2.64 1.35
CA GLU A 10 14.24 2.64 -0.08
C GLU A 10 13.08 3.20 -0.92
N LEU A 11 12.75 4.50 -0.71
CA LEU A 11 11.52 5.11 -1.24
C LEU A 11 11.45 5.10 -2.77
N THR A 12 12.58 5.29 -3.46
CA THR A 12 12.62 5.27 -4.94
C THR A 12 12.27 3.89 -5.49
N GLN A 13 12.86 2.83 -4.91
CA GLN A 13 12.56 1.45 -5.30
C GLN A 13 11.12 1.07 -4.96
N ALA A 14 10.62 1.54 -3.81
CA ALA A 14 9.23 1.37 -3.44
C ALA A 14 8.27 2.02 -4.44
N ASP A 15 8.53 3.27 -4.84
CA ASP A 15 7.72 3.98 -5.82
C ASP A 15 7.69 3.27 -7.17
N GLN A 16 8.86 2.81 -7.64
CA GLN A 16 8.93 2.02 -8.87
C GLN A 16 8.09 0.73 -8.77
N ALA A 17 8.24 -0.03 -7.68
CA ALA A 17 7.48 -1.26 -7.48
C ALA A 17 5.96 -1.01 -7.34
N ILE A 18 5.55 0.11 -6.74
CA ILE A 18 4.14 0.53 -6.66
C ILE A 18 3.59 0.86 -8.04
N GLU A 19 4.36 1.61 -8.84
CA GLU A 19 3.95 2.01 -10.18
C GLU A 19 3.79 0.78 -11.10
N GLU A 20 4.79 -0.10 -11.13
CA GLU A 20 4.75 -1.35 -11.88
C GLU A 20 3.56 -2.24 -11.47
N ALA A 21 3.28 -2.35 -10.17
CA ALA A 21 2.13 -3.11 -9.67
C ALA A 21 0.80 -2.44 -10.07
N SER A 22 0.74 -1.11 -10.04
CA SER A 22 -0.47 -0.35 -10.42
C SER A 22 -0.79 -0.51 -11.90
N GLN A 23 0.23 -0.46 -12.76
CA GLN A 23 0.06 -0.66 -14.21
C GLN A 23 -0.44 -2.07 -14.53
N LYS A 24 0.15 -3.10 -13.92
CA LYS A 24 -0.31 -4.49 -14.08
C LYS A 24 -1.74 -4.68 -13.59
N LEU A 25 -2.10 -4.09 -12.45
CA LEU A 25 -3.46 -4.14 -11.92
C LEU A 25 -4.47 -3.48 -12.86
N GLN A 26 -4.13 -2.32 -13.44
CA GLN A 26 -5.00 -1.64 -14.39
C GLN A 26 -5.18 -2.44 -15.68
N GLN A 27 -4.11 -3.06 -16.19
CA GLN A 27 -4.19 -3.97 -17.34
C GLN A 27 -5.13 -5.14 -17.05
N SER A 28 -4.95 -5.82 -15.91
CA SER A 28 -5.85 -6.91 -15.51
C SER A 28 -7.29 -6.42 -15.32
N LEU A 29 -7.51 -5.28 -14.69
CA LEU A 29 -8.86 -4.72 -14.50
C LEU A 29 -9.56 -4.38 -15.82
N ALA A 30 -8.81 -3.98 -16.86
CA ALA A 30 -9.39 -3.75 -18.19
C ALA A 30 -9.80 -5.05 -18.90
N GLU A 31 -9.21 -6.19 -18.53
CA GLU A 31 -9.54 -7.51 -19.07
C GLU A 31 -10.77 -8.15 -18.38
N PHE A 32 -11.11 -7.70 -17.17
CA PHE A 32 -12.28 -8.17 -16.41
C PHE A 32 -13.38 -7.09 -16.42
N GLU A 33 -14.29 -7.17 -17.40
CA GLU A 33 -15.34 -6.15 -17.67
C GLU A 33 -16.46 -6.02 -16.62
N ASP A 34 -16.40 -6.67 -15.45
CA ASP A 34 -17.55 -6.65 -14.54
C ASP A 34 -17.18 -6.62 -13.06
N GLU A 35 -18.00 -5.92 -12.26
CA GLU A 35 -18.03 -5.95 -10.79
C GLU A 35 -18.52 -7.32 -10.24
N GLY A 36 -18.51 -8.36 -11.08
CA GLY A 36 -18.91 -9.74 -10.77
C GLY A 36 -17.81 -10.61 -10.17
N GLU A 37 -18.06 -11.93 -10.12
CA GLU A 37 -17.22 -12.95 -9.46
C GLU A 37 -15.73 -12.95 -9.86
N GLY A 38 -15.36 -12.41 -11.03
CA GLY A 38 -13.95 -12.27 -11.44
C GLY A 38 -13.12 -11.30 -10.58
N ARG A 39 -13.77 -10.30 -9.97
CA ARG A 39 -13.15 -9.43 -8.96
C ARG A 39 -13.00 -10.14 -7.61
N LEU A 40 -13.85 -11.13 -7.35
CA LEU A 40 -13.87 -11.92 -6.11
C LEU A 40 -12.75 -12.97 -6.14
N GLY A 41 -11.55 -12.57 -5.73
CA GLY A 41 -10.43 -13.50 -5.59
C GLY A 41 -9.07 -12.80 -5.54
N ALA A 42 -8.10 -13.35 -6.28
CA ALA A 42 -6.72 -12.88 -6.29
C ALA A 42 -6.57 -11.39 -6.69
N LEU A 43 -7.45 -10.89 -7.57
CA LEU A 43 -7.42 -9.49 -8.00
C LEU A 43 -7.78 -8.53 -6.86
N SER A 44 -8.82 -8.83 -6.08
CA SER A 44 -9.18 -8.05 -4.90
C SER A 44 -8.03 -8.01 -3.87
N GLY A 45 -7.40 -9.17 -3.59
CA GLY A 45 -6.22 -9.22 -2.71
C GLY A 45 -5.02 -8.42 -3.24
N ALA A 46 -4.82 -8.40 -4.57
CA ALA A 46 -3.76 -7.60 -5.19
C ALA A 46 -4.06 -6.09 -5.13
N ILE A 47 -5.32 -5.68 -5.33
CA ILE A 47 -5.77 -4.30 -5.15
C ILE A 47 -5.60 -3.87 -3.69
N GLU A 48 -6.01 -4.70 -2.74
CA GLU A 48 -5.83 -4.43 -1.30
C GLU A 48 -4.35 -4.20 -0.97
N ASN A 49 -3.46 -5.08 -1.43
CA ASN A 49 -2.02 -4.94 -1.22
C ASN A 49 -1.44 -3.69 -1.90
N ASN A 50 -1.95 -3.30 -3.07
CA ASN A 50 -1.54 -2.06 -3.72
C ASN A 50 -1.99 -0.83 -2.94
N VAL A 51 -3.25 -0.80 -2.45
CA VAL A 51 -3.75 0.27 -1.56
C VAL A 51 -2.90 0.34 -0.30
N ARG A 52 -2.56 -0.80 0.31
CA ARG A 52 -1.68 -0.87 1.48
C ARG A 52 -0.31 -0.24 1.21
N ALA A 53 0.35 -0.64 0.12
CA ALA A 53 1.66 -0.11 -0.25
C ALA A 53 1.61 1.40 -0.56
N LYS A 54 0.60 1.87 -1.30
CA LYS A 54 0.40 3.30 -1.59
C LYS A 54 0.13 4.12 -0.33
N THR A 55 -0.68 3.58 0.58
CA THR A 55 -0.98 4.24 1.87
C THR A 55 0.27 4.35 2.71
N PHE A 56 1.07 3.27 2.79
CA PHE A 56 2.31 3.27 3.55
C PHE A 56 3.33 4.28 2.98
N ALA A 57 3.54 4.28 1.66
CA ALA A 57 4.40 5.25 1.00
C ALA A 57 3.93 6.69 1.22
N ASN A 58 2.62 6.96 1.07
CA ASN A 58 2.04 8.28 1.28
C ASN A 58 2.22 8.75 2.73
N PHE A 59 2.00 7.87 3.70
CA PHE A 59 2.16 8.18 5.12
C PHE A 59 3.61 8.51 5.46
N LEU A 60 4.59 7.71 4.98
CA LEU A 60 6.01 8.01 5.22
C LEU A 60 6.46 9.35 4.62
N LYS A 61 5.84 9.78 3.51
CA LYS A 61 6.17 11.04 2.83
C LYS A 61 5.46 12.26 3.41
N THR A 62 4.22 12.10 3.88
CA THR A 62 3.32 13.23 4.17
C THR A 62 2.72 13.22 5.57
N GLY A 63 2.82 12.11 6.30
CA GLY A 63 2.11 11.88 7.56
C GLY A 63 0.60 11.70 7.40
N GLN A 64 0.09 11.51 6.17
CA GLN A 64 -1.34 11.40 5.89
C GLN A 64 -1.70 10.01 5.36
N VAL A 65 -2.90 9.55 5.70
CA VAL A 65 -3.51 8.37 5.09
C VAL A 65 -4.00 8.74 3.69
N LEU A 66 -3.69 7.87 2.72
CA LEU A 66 -4.15 8.01 1.34
C LEU A 66 -5.67 8.00 1.27
N ARG A 67 -6.29 8.89 0.49
CA ARG A 67 -7.76 8.94 0.39
C ARG A 67 -8.24 8.01 -0.71
N ARG A 68 -9.45 7.46 -0.56
CA ARG A 68 -10.10 6.59 -1.57
C ARG A 68 -10.16 7.20 -2.97
N ARG A 69 -10.33 8.52 -3.07
CA ARG A 69 -10.35 9.24 -4.36
C ARG A 69 -9.01 9.16 -5.13
N ASP A 70 -7.91 8.92 -4.41
CA ASP A 70 -6.56 8.83 -4.99
C ASP A 70 -6.24 7.40 -5.49
N VAL A 71 -7.15 6.45 -5.25
CA VAL A 71 -7.11 5.06 -5.76
C VAL A 71 -8.45 4.69 -6.39
N PRO A 72 -8.82 5.32 -7.52
CA PRO A 72 -10.17 5.21 -8.09
C PRO A 72 -10.55 3.79 -8.54
N PHE A 73 -9.57 2.93 -8.82
CA PHE A 73 -9.79 1.54 -9.21
C PHE A 73 -10.18 0.61 -8.03
N ALA A 74 -9.94 1.01 -6.78
CA ALA A 74 -10.31 0.23 -5.61
C ALA A 74 -11.76 0.53 -5.20
N THR A 75 -12.56 -0.50 -4.93
CA THR A 75 -13.86 -0.37 -4.26
C THR A 75 -13.64 -0.16 -2.76
N TYR A 76 -14.72 0.11 -2.01
CA TYR A 76 -14.64 0.14 -0.55
C TYR A 76 -14.17 -1.18 0.06
N ASN A 77 -14.52 -2.30 -0.58
CA ASN A 77 -14.17 -3.65 -0.10
C ASN A 77 -12.67 -3.95 -0.20
N GLU A 78 -11.91 -3.28 -1.08
CA GLU A 78 -10.44 -3.41 -1.12
C GLU A 78 -9.75 -2.24 -0.43
N TYR A 79 -10.32 -1.04 -0.54
CA TYR A 79 -9.75 0.17 0.03
C TYR A 79 -9.67 0.08 1.56
N LEU A 80 -10.77 -0.29 2.23
CA LEU A 80 -10.81 -0.31 3.70
C LEU A 80 -9.85 -1.35 4.27
N PRO A 81 -9.86 -2.63 3.83
CA PRO A 81 -8.88 -3.60 4.29
C PRO A 81 -7.44 -3.22 3.95
N GLY A 82 -7.19 -2.57 2.80
CA GLY A 82 -5.86 -2.12 2.42
C GLY A 82 -5.30 -1.04 3.35
N VAL A 83 -6.14 -0.05 3.70
CA VAL A 83 -5.77 1.01 4.66
C VAL A 83 -5.64 0.46 6.07
N ILE A 84 -6.53 -0.45 6.50
CA ILE A 84 -6.42 -1.13 7.80
C ILE A 84 -5.13 -1.96 7.84
N GLY A 85 -4.84 -2.73 6.81
CA GLY A 85 -3.62 -3.54 6.72
C GLY A 85 -2.34 -2.70 6.77
N PHE A 86 -2.40 -1.42 6.36
CA PHE A 86 -1.26 -0.51 6.47
C PHE A 86 -0.88 -0.26 7.95
N SER A 87 -1.82 -0.20 8.90
CA SER A 87 -1.44 0.01 10.30
C SER A 87 -0.55 -1.11 10.84
N ASN A 88 -0.76 -2.34 10.38
CA ASN A 88 0.09 -3.48 10.73
C ASN A 88 1.50 -3.34 10.14
N GLU A 89 1.62 -2.78 8.93
CA GLU A 89 2.94 -2.49 8.35
C GLU A 89 3.62 -1.31 9.06
N LEU A 90 2.87 -0.29 9.47
CA LEU A 90 3.40 0.82 10.25
C LEU A 90 3.94 0.37 11.61
N GLU A 91 3.24 -0.56 12.28
CA GLU A 91 3.73 -1.19 13.51
C GLU A 91 5.05 -1.93 13.29
N ARG A 92 5.10 -2.81 12.28
CA ARG A 92 6.34 -3.55 11.93
C ARG A 92 7.49 -2.61 11.61
N TYR A 93 7.21 -1.53 10.89
CA TYR A 93 8.18 -0.50 10.56
C TYR A 93 8.70 0.16 11.82
N ALA A 94 7.82 0.62 12.71
CA ALA A 94 8.20 1.25 13.97
C ALA A 94 9.09 0.34 14.83
N ILE A 95 8.74 -0.95 14.96
CA ILE A 95 9.53 -1.95 15.69
C ILE A 95 10.93 -2.10 15.07
N LYS A 96 11.01 -2.20 13.75
CA LYS A 96 12.29 -2.34 13.04
C LYS A 96 13.16 -1.09 13.21
N ARG A 97 12.61 0.10 13.04
CA ARG A 97 13.34 1.37 13.23
C ARG A 97 13.79 1.58 14.67
N ALA A 98 12.96 1.17 15.65
CA ALA A 98 13.34 1.19 17.05
C ALA A 98 14.53 0.26 17.34
N SER A 99 14.55 -0.93 16.73
CA SER A 99 15.66 -1.89 16.84
C SER A 99 16.96 -1.33 16.26
N ASP A 100 16.86 -0.52 15.21
CA ASP A 100 18.00 0.18 14.59
C ASP A 100 18.34 1.52 15.29
N LYS A 101 17.71 1.81 16.45
CA LYS A 101 17.85 3.05 17.24
C LYS A 101 17.51 4.33 16.48
N ASP A 102 16.69 4.25 15.43
CA ASP A 102 16.22 5.43 14.70
C ASP A 102 14.96 6.02 15.35
N ALA A 103 15.19 6.83 16.39
CA ALA A 103 14.11 7.54 17.07
C ALA A 103 13.33 8.49 16.15
N ARG A 104 13.96 9.05 15.09
CA ARG A 104 13.29 10.00 14.19
C ARG A 104 12.22 9.28 13.38
N SER A 105 12.53 8.14 12.79
CA SER A 105 11.53 7.35 12.05
C SER A 105 10.41 6.83 12.95
N VAL A 106 10.71 6.43 14.18
CA VAL A 106 9.68 5.99 15.14
C VAL A 106 8.71 7.12 15.47
N MET A 107 9.20 8.34 15.62
CA MET A 107 8.37 9.51 15.93
C MET A 107 7.39 9.89 14.82
N VAL A 108 7.65 9.48 13.57
CA VAL A 108 6.73 9.66 12.44
C VAL A 108 5.53 8.71 12.52
N CYS A 109 5.64 7.60 13.26
CA CYS A 109 4.60 6.57 13.37
C CYS A 109 3.57 6.84 14.49
N LYS A 110 3.50 8.08 14.99
CA LYS A 110 2.65 8.48 16.10
C LYS A 110 1.26 8.95 15.67
#